data_AF-A0A2X1X9I6-F1
#
_entry.id   AF-A0A2X1X9I6-F1
#
_cell.length_a   1.000
_cell.length_b   1.000
_cell.length_c   1.000
_cell.angle_alpha   90.00
_cell.angle_beta   90.00
_cell.angle_gamma   90.00
#
_symmetry.space_group_name_H-M   'P 1'
#
loop_
_entity.id
_entity.type
_entity.pdbx_description
1 polymer ?
#
loop_
_entity_poly.entity_id
_entity_poly.type
_entity_poly.pdbx_seq_one_letter_code
_entity_poly.pdbx_strand_id
1 'polypeptide(L)'
;MEKKIVVLGGGTGISTILRGLKDYSEDISAVVSMSDDGGGSGILRQELNILPPGDVRRCLIALSNTDKTMRDLLNYRFKSGSLKDQNVGNILIAALTDIFGSFDKALLEMSSVFNVTGKVIPVTLDETHLVAEFASKDKVVGESYIPKMCYRLNTKIEKMSMIPHYPKANDEAVKAIYHLTLSLLVQISLHFNYPQLFSWRNQ
;
A
#
# COMPACT_ATOMS: atom_id res chain seq x y z
N MET A 1 16.25 -22.72 -9.83
CA MET A 1 16.00 -21.87 -8.66
C MET A 1 14.81 -21.00 -8.98
N GLU A 2 13.75 -21.09 -8.19
CA GLU A 2 12.61 -20.18 -8.32
C GLU A 2 13.07 -18.75 -7.99
N LYS A 3 12.61 -17.75 -8.75
CA LYS A 3 13.08 -16.36 -8.60
C LYS A 3 12.31 -15.70 -7.47
N LYS A 4 13.02 -15.16 -6.46
CA LYS A 4 12.41 -14.35 -5.41
C LYS A 4 12.20 -12.94 -5.93
N ILE A 5 10.95 -12.56 -6.15
CA ILE A 5 10.59 -11.27 -6.76
C ILE A 5 10.00 -10.35 -5.70
N VAL A 6 10.63 -9.20 -5.48
CA VAL A 6 10.06 -8.14 -4.65
C VAL A 6 9.53 -7.03 -5.55
N VAL A 7 8.26 -6.67 -5.38
CA VAL A 7 7.65 -5.52 -6.04
C VAL A 7 7.35 -4.47 -5.00
N LEU A 8 7.99 -3.30 -5.10
CA LEU A 8 7.75 -2.17 -4.21
C LEU A 8 6.89 -1.14 -4.91
N GLY A 9 5.84 -0.65 -4.26
CA GLY A 9 4.99 0.36 -4.86
C GLY A 9 3.70 0.67 -4.12
N GLY A 10 2.83 1.41 -4.81
CA GLY A 10 1.47 1.70 -4.40
C GLY A 10 0.57 1.89 -5.62
N GLY A 11 -0.67 2.25 -5.37
CA GLY A 11 -1.66 2.59 -6.38
C GLY A 11 -2.06 1.42 -7.29
N THR A 12 -2.44 1.76 -8.51
CA THR A 12 -2.92 0.80 -9.51
C THR A 12 -1.78 0.10 -10.24
N GLY A 13 -0.62 0.75 -10.38
CA GLY A 13 0.53 0.21 -11.13
C GLY A 13 1.04 -1.12 -10.56
N ILE A 14 1.21 -1.20 -9.24
CA ILE A 14 1.66 -2.43 -8.57
C ILE A 14 0.71 -3.60 -8.83
N SER A 15 -0.61 -3.37 -8.77
CA SER A 15 -1.61 -4.43 -8.97
C SER A 15 -1.58 -5.04 -10.38
N THR A 16 -1.24 -4.25 -11.39
CA THR A 16 -1.14 -4.72 -12.78
C THR A 16 0.09 -5.60 -12.98
N ILE A 17 1.23 -5.20 -12.40
CA ILE A 17 2.46 -5.98 -12.47
C ILE A 17 2.32 -7.29 -11.68
N LEU A 18 1.73 -7.26 -10.48
CA LEU A 18 1.52 -8.46 -9.67
C LEU A 18 0.63 -9.50 -10.38
N ARG A 19 -0.44 -9.07 -11.06
CA ARG A 19 -1.30 -9.98 -11.84
C ARG A 19 -0.53 -10.75 -12.89
N GLY A 20 0.37 -10.08 -13.62
CA GLY A 20 1.21 -10.73 -14.62
C GLY A 20 2.28 -11.61 -14.00
N LEU A 21 2.97 -11.13 -12.96
CA LEU A 21 4.05 -11.87 -12.31
C LEU A 21 3.60 -13.17 -11.66
N LYS A 22 2.35 -13.22 -11.16
CA LYS A 22 1.77 -14.41 -10.52
C LYS A 22 1.85 -15.66 -11.42
N ASP A 23 1.79 -15.48 -12.74
CA ASP A 23 1.87 -16.59 -13.70
C ASP A 23 3.32 -17.09 -13.93
N TYR A 24 4.33 -16.41 -13.37
CA TYR A 24 5.75 -16.72 -13.57
C TYR A 24 6.48 -17.16 -12.29
N SER A 25 5.96 -16.85 -11.11
CA SER A 25 6.56 -17.25 -9.83
C SER A 25 5.54 -17.23 -8.69
N GLU A 26 5.70 -18.16 -7.75
CA GLU A 26 4.91 -18.18 -6.52
C GLU A 26 5.59 -17.41 -5.37
N ASP A 27 6.91 -17.24 -5.43
CA ASP A 27 7.71 -16.48 -4.45
C ASP A 27 7.77 -14.97 -4.78
N ILE A 28 6.59 -14.33 -4.69
CA ILE A 28 6.41 -12.89 -4.89
C ILE A 28 6.17 -12.21 -3.53
N SER A 29 6.90 -11.12 -3.25
CA SER A 29 6.64 -10.24 -2.12
C SER A 29 6.27 -8.83 -2.61
N ALA A 30 5.00 -8.46 -2.43
CA ALA A 30 4.50 -7.12 -2.71
C ALA A 30 4.68 -6.23 -1.47
N VAL A 31 5.64 -5.31 -1.52
CA VAL A 31 5.87 -4.31 -0.44
C VAL A 31 5.11 -3.03 -0.79
N VAL A 32 4.08 -2.74 0.00
CA VAL A 32 3.04 -1.76 -0.35
C VAL A 32 3.15 -0.49 0.49
N SER A 33 3.07 0.67 -0.16
CA SER A 33 3.00 1.98 0.51
C SER A 33 1.79 2.07 1.44
N MET A 34 1.97 2.72 2.60
CA MET A 34 0.91 2.93 3.61
C MET A 34 0.58 4.43 3.80
N SER A 35 0.86 5.26 2.80
CA SER A 35 0.71 6.72 2.89
C SER A 35 -0.56 7.27 2.24
N ASP A 36 -1.39 6.42 1.64
CA ASP A 36 -2.68 6.82 1.04
C ASP A 36 -3.61 7.40 2.12
N ASP A 37 -4.23 8.53 1.80
CA ASP A 37 -5.24 9.21 2.61
C ASP A 37 -6.48 9.61 1.79
N GLY A 38 -6.61 9.10 0.56
CA GLY A 38 -7.68 9.44 -0.35
C GLY A 38 -8.93 8.55 -0.24
N GLY A 39 -10.09 9.13 -0.53
CA GLY A 39 -11.36 8.42 -0.71
C GLY A 39 -11.81 7.61 0.51
N GLY A 40 -12.50 6.50 0.28
CA GLY A 40 -12.99 5.63 1.37
C GLY A 40 -11.89 5.01 2.24
N SER A 41 -10.66 4.87 1.71
CA SER A 41 -9.51 4.42 2.51
C SER A 41 -9.11 5.47 3.54
N GLY A 42 -9.09 6.75 3.14
CA GLY A 42 -8.80 7.87 4.05
C GLY A 42 -9.85 8.04 5.15
N ILE A 43 -11.14 7.86 4.81
CA ILE A 43 -12.23 7.92 5.80
C ILE A 43 -12.07 6.82 6.85
N LEU A 44 -11.89 5.55 6.43
CA LEU A 44 -11.72 4.44 7.37
C LEU A 44 -10.46 4.62 8.24
N ARG A 45 -9.37 5.12 7.65
CA ARG A 45 -8.15 5.44 8.38
C ARG A 45 -8.42 6.46 9.51
N GLN A 46 -9.15 7.54 9.22
CA GLN A 46 -9.47 8.58 10.20
C GLN A 46 -10.47 8.13 11.26
N GLU A 47 -11.51 7.39 10.87
CA GLU A 47 -12.59 7.00 11.79
C GLU A 47 -12.22 5.81 12.68
N LEU A 48 -11.40 4.88 12.17
CA LEU A 48 -11.08 3.62 12.85
C LEU A 48 -9.63 3.57 13.35
N ASN A 49 -8.84 4.62 13.12
CA ASN A 49 -7.42 4.69 13.48
C ASN A 49 -6.61 3.48 12.95
N ILE A 50 -6.85 3.11 11.70
CA ILE A 50 -6.17 2.00 11.01
C ILE A 50 -5.27 2.51 9.88
N LEU A 51 -4.29 1.71 9.49
CA LEU A 51 -3.50 1.97 8.30
C LEU A 51 -4.37 1.91 7.03
N PRO A 52 -4.05 2.67 5.97
CA PRO A 52 -4.90 2.74 4.79
C PRO A 52 -4.96 1.39 4.06
N PRO A 53 -6.14 0.77 3.93
CA PRO A 53 -6.26 -0.59 3.40
C PRO A 53 -6.25 -0.66 1.86
N GLY A 54 -6.37 0.49 1.16
CA GLY A 54 -6.72 0.55 -0.25
C GLY A 54 -5.73 -0.14 -1.19
N ASP A 55 -4.45 0.19 -1.09
CA ASP A 55 -3.41 -0.38 -1.97
C ASP A 55 -3.11 -1.84 -1.61
N VAL A 56 -3.13 -2.16 -0.32
CA VAL A 56 -2.94 -3.54 0.16
C VAL A 56 -4.06 -4.44 -0.35
N ARG A 57 -5.31 -3.98 -0.29
CA ARG A 57 -6.47 -4.66 -0.90
C ARG A 57 -6.27 -4.90 -2.40
N ARG A 58 -5.78 -3.90 -3.15
CA ARG A 58 -5.53 -4.06 -4.59
C ARG A 58 -4.48 -5.15 -4.86
N CYS A 59 -3.44 -5.23 -4.04
CA CYS A 59 -2.42 -6.29 -4.13
C CYS A 59 -2.98 -7.67 -3.78
N LEU A 60 -3.78 -7.78 -2.71
CA LEU A 60 -4.47 -9.03 -2.35
C LEU A 60 -5.33 -9.55 -3.51
N ILE A 61 -6.12 -8.67 -4.13
CA ILE A 61 -6.95 -9.02 -5.29
C ILE A 61 -6.08 -9.45 -6.48
N ALA A 62 -5.00 -8.72 -6.77
CA ALA A 62 -4.10 -9.02 -7.88
C ALA A 62 -3.45 -10.40 -7.75
N LEU A 63 -3.13 -10.80 -6.52
CA LEU A 63 -2.46 -12.06 -6.21
C LEU A 63 -3.43 -13.20 -5.83
N SER A 64 -4.72 -12.92 -5.66
CA SER A 64 -5.73 -13.92 -5.27
C SER A 64 -5.95 -14.99 -6.34
N ASN A 65 -6.16 -16.24 -5.90
CA ASN A 65 -6.59 -17.38 -6.72
C ASN A 65 -8.01 -17.80 -6.34
N THR A 66 -8.91 -16.83 -6.34
CA THR A 66 -10.32 -17.02 -6.00
C THR A 66 -11.21 -16.85 -7.23
N ASP A 67 -12.47 -17.28 -7.11
CA ASP A 67 -13.44 -17.17 -8.20
C ASP A 67 -13.78 -15.71 -8.53
N LYS A 68 -14.50 -15.52 -9.64
CA LYS A 68 -14.88 -14.18 -10.09
C LYS A 68 -15.74 -13.44 -9.06
N THR A 69 -16.69 -14.12 -8.43
CA THR A 69 -17.62 -13.53 -7.46
C THR A 69 -16.87 -12.98 -6.25
N MET A 70 -15.90 -13.72 -5.71
CA MET A 70 -15.10 -13.27 -4.57
C MET A 70 -14.19 -12.08 -4.92
N ARG A 71 -13.63 -12.04 -6.13
CA ARG A 71 -12.90 -10.85 -6.62
C ARG A 71 -13.81 -9.65 -6.81
N ASP A 72 -15.02 -9.86 -7.32
CA ASP A 72 -16.01 -8.80 -7.51
C ASP A 72 -16.47 -8.25 -6.15
N LEU A 73 -16.66 -9.11 -5.15
CA LEU A 73 -16.97 -8.72 -3.77
C LEU A 73 -15.88 -7.84 -3.16
N LEU A 74 -14.60 -8.23 -3.27
CA LEU A 74 -13.49 -7.43 -2.75
C LEU A 74 -13.34 -6.07 -3.47
N ASN A 75 -13.69 -6.01 -4.75
CA ASN A 75 -13.68 -4.76 -5.51
C ASN A 75 -14.95 -3.92 -5.32
N TYR A 76 -16.01 -4.47 -4.74
CA TYR A 76 -17.30 -3.81 -4.67
C TYR A 76 -17.21 -2.50 -3.88
N ARG A 77 -17.72 -1.43 -4.49
CA ARG A 77 -17.89 -0.12 -3.87
C ARG A 77 -19.37 0.23 -3.83
N PHE A 78 -19.87 0.54 -2.64
CA PHE A 78 -21.25 0.95 -2.45
C PHE A 78 -21.52 2.26 -3.17
N LYS A 79 -22.65 2.32 -3.90
CA LYS A 79 -23.03 3.49 -4.72
C LYS A 79 -23.97 4.47 -3.99
N SER A 80 -24.58 4.02 -2.89
CA SER A 80 -25.60 4.77 -2.16
C SER A 80 -25.72 4.27 -0.71
N GLY A 81 -26.51 4.99 0.10
CA GLY A 81 -26.73 4.67 1.51
C GLY A 81 -25.65 5.21 2.43
N SER A 82 -25.67 4.78 3.70
CA SER A 82 -24.69 5.17 4.73
C SER A 82 -23.26 4.70 4.40
N LEU A 83 -23.14 3.61 3.63
CA LEU A 83 -21.85 3.08 3.18
C LEU A 83 -21.40 3.65 1.84
N LYS A 84 -22.07 4.67 1.28
CA LYS A 84 -21.72 5.24 -0.02
C LYS A 84 -20.22 5.55 -0.09
N ASP A 85 -19.61 5.18 -1.22
CA ASP A 85 -18.19 5.33 -1.51
C ASP A 85 -17.25 4.45 -0.67
N GLN A 86 -17.76 3.67 0.28
CA GLN A 86 -16.99 2.64 0.97
C GLN A 86 -16.81 1.39 0.09
N ASN A 87 -15.68 0.73 0.25
CA ASN A 87 -15.38 -0.52 -0.44
C ASN A 87 -15.41 -1.69 0.54
N VAL A 88 -16.06 -2.78 0.14
CA VAL A 88 -16.25 -3.98 0.97
C VAL A 88 -14.92 -4.58 1.41
N GLY A 89 -13.95 -4.74 0.51
CA GLY A 89 -12.63 -5.26 0.85
C GLY A 89 -11.89 -4.41 1.88
N ASN A 90 -12.02 -3.08 1.82
CA ASN A 90 -11.45 -2.19 2.85
C ASN A 90 -12.14 -2.40 4.22
N ILE A 91 -13.46 -2.54 4.23
CA ILE A 91 -14.24 -2.81 5.46
C ILE A 91 -13.83 -4.16 6.08
N LEU A 92 -13.63 -5.19 5.26
CA LEU A 92 -13.17 -6.50 5.73
C LEU A 92 -11.79 -6.42 6.37
N ILE A 93 -10.83 -5.72 5.74
CA ILE A 93 -9.50 -5.50 6.32
C ILE A 93 -9.60 -4.73 7.64
N ALA A 94 -10.43 -3.70 7.70
CA ALA A 94 -10.66 -2.93 8.92
C ALA A 94 -11.21 -3.81 10.05
N ALA A 95 -12.26 -4.59 9.76
CA ALA A 95 -12.88 -5.49 10.73
C ALA A 95 -11.91 -6.56 11.24
N LEU A 96 -11.12 -7.18 10.35
CA LEU A 96 -10.11 -8.16 10.75
C LEU A 96 -8.98 -7.52 11.56
N THR A 97 -8.60 -6.28 11.23
CA THR A 97 -7.60 -5.54 12.01
C THR A 97 -8.08 -5.34 13.44
N ASP A 98 -9.35 -4.98 13.63
CA ASP A 98 -9.98 -4.85 14.94
C ASP A 98 -10.06 -6.19 15.70
N ILE A 99 -10.55 -7.25 15.04
CA ILE A 99 -10.68 -8.60 15.62
C ILE A 99 -9.33 -9.15 16.10
N PHE A 100 -8.28 -9.03 15.29
CA PHE A 100 -6.96 -9.59 15.60
C PHE A 100 -6.05 -8.61 16.35
N GLY A 101 -6.48 -7.36 16.53
CA GLY A 101 -5.72 -6.26 17.12
C GLY A 101 -4.44 -5.91 16.36
N SER A 102 -4.33 -6.32 15.08
CA SER A 102 -3.09 -6.16 14.30
C SER A 102 -3.33 -6.19 12.80
N PHE A 103 -2.82 -5.18 12.09
CA PHE A 103 -3.02 -5.02 10.65
C PHE A 103 -2.32 -6.13 9.84
N ASP A 104 -1.11 -6.53 10.25
CA ASP A 104 -0.37 -7.62 9.63
C ASP A 104 -1.11 -8.97 9.75
N LYS A 105 -1.66 -9.29 10.92
CA LYS A 105 -2.49 -10.48 11.13
C LYS A 105 -3.72 -10.46 10.25
N ALA A 106 -4.40 -9.31 10.15
CA ALA A 106 -5.54 -9.17 9.25
C ALA A 106 -5.17 -9.47 7.79
N LEU A 107 -3.99 -9.03 7.33
CA LEU A 107 -3.51 -9.34 5.99
C LEU A 107 -3.15 -10.82 5.81
N LEU A 108 -2.60 -11.48 6.82
CA LEU A 108 -2.31 -12.92 6.78
C LEU A 108 -3.62 -13.72 6.63
N GLU A 109 -4.64 -13.39 7.42
CA GLU A 109 -5.94 -14.05 7.37
C GLU A 109 -6.66 -13.79 6.04
N MET A 110 -6.65 -12.56 5.55
CA MET A 110 -7.14 -12.24 4.20
C MET A 110 -6.39 -13.05 3.13
N SER A 111 -5.06 -13.13 3.21
CA SER A 111 -4.26 -13.86 2.24
C SER A 111 -4.62 -15.35 2.20
N SER A 112 -4.90 -15.95 3.37
CA SER A 112 -5.37 -17.32 3.49
C SER A 112 -6.75 -17.51 2.85
N VAL A 113 -7.74 -16.70 3.25
CA VAL A 113 -9.13 -16.78 2.76
C VAL A 113 -9.22 -16.62 1.23
N PHE A 114 -8.39 -15.75 0.65
CA PHE A 114 -8.41 -15.47 -0.78
C PHE A 114 -7.39 -16.27 -1.59
N ASN A 115 -6.74 -17.26 -0.98
CA ASN A 115 -5.75 -18.14 -1.59
C ASN A 115 -4.71 -17.34 -2.41
N VAL A 116 -4.10 -16.35 -1.75
CA VAL A 116 -3.16 -15.40 -2.37
C VAL A 116 -1.83 -16.09 -2.68
N THR A 117 -1.34 -15.95 -3.92
CA THR A 117 0.03 -16.34 -4.29
C THR A 117 1.02 -15.31 -3.77
N GLY A 118 2.07 -15.75 -3.09
CA GLY A 118 3.09 -14.87 -2.52
C GLY A 118 2.61 -14.15 -1.25
N LYS A 119 3.20 -12.98 -0.98
CA LYS A 119 2.97 -12.19 0.23
C LYS A 119 2.65 -10.74 -0.10
N VAL A 120 1.70 -10.17 0.63
CA VAL A 120 1.42 -8.72 0.62
C VAL A 120 1.86 -8.14 1.96
N ILE A 121 2.84 -7.23 1.92
CA ILE A 121 3.54 -6.74 3.09
C ILE A 121 3.42 -5.21 3.13
N PRO A 122 2.85 -4.61 4.19
CA PRO A 122 2.85 -3.16 4.32
C PRO A 122 4.29 -2.68 4.55
N VAL A 123 4.69 -1.59 3.90
CA VAL A 123 6.06 -1.06 3.98
C VAL A 123 6.44 -0.65 5.41
N THR A 124 5.45 -0.25 6.20
CA THR A 124 5.56 0.11 7.61
C THR A 124 4.24 -0.22 8.31
N LEU A 125 4.30 -0.43 9.63
CA LEU A 125 3.11 -0.49 10.48
C LEU A 125 2.88 0.82 11.24
N ASP A 126 3.80 1.79 11.10
CA ASP A 126 3.65 3.10 11.69
C ASP A 126 2.63 3.91 10.90
N GLU A 127 1.88 4.75 11.59
CA GLU A 127 1.06 5.75 10.92
C GLU A 127 1.96 6.78 10.23
N THR A 128 1.79 6.95 8.91
CA THR A 128 2.62 7.87 8.12
C THR A 128 1.80 8.82 7.26
N HIS A 129 2.26 10.06 7.16
CA HIS A 129 1.71 11.06 6.26
C HIS A 129 2.78 11.58 5.32
N LEU A 130 2.44 11.67 4.03
CA LEU A 130 3.31 12.29 3.04
C LEU A 130 3.27 13.81 3.19
N VAL A 131 4.42 14.45 3.11
CA VAL A 131 4.55 15.92 3.17
C VAL A 131 5.28 16.42 1.94
N ALA A 132 4.68 17.36 1.22
CA ALA A 132 5.35 18.08 0.13
C ALA A 132 5.66 19.52 0.55
N GLU A 133 6.88 19.95 0.25
CA GLU A 133 7.30 21.35 0.23
C GLU A 133 7.36 21.80 -1.23
N PHE A 134 6.64 22.87 -1.55
CA PHE A 134 6.61 23.45 -2.88
C PHE A 134 7.70 24.50 -3.07
N ALA A 135 8.00 24.85 -4.32
CA ALA A 135 8.96 25.91 -4.66
C ALA A 135 8.55 27.29 -4.09
N SER A 136 7.27 27.49 -3.78
CA SER A 136 6.74 28.66 -3.07
C SER A 136 7.05 28.66 -1.57
N LYS A 137 7.68 27.60 -1.04
CA LYS A 137 7.96 27.30 0.38
C LYS A 137 6.74 26.92 1.22
N ASP A 138 5.54 26.90 0.62
CA ASP A 138 4.36 26.30 1.23
C ASP A 138 4.53 24.79 1.45
N LYS A 139 3.94 24.28 2.53
CA LYS A 139 3.95 22.86 2.88
C LYS A 139 2.54 22.30 2.94
N VAL A 140 2.36 21.09 2.44
CA VAL A 140 1.11 20.34 2.48
C VAL A 140 1.36 18.95 3.02
N VAL A 141 0.50 18.54 3.95
CA VAL A 141 0.44 17.19 4.49
C VAL A 141 -0.72 16.45 3.82
N GLY A 142 -0.45 15.23 3.39
CA GLY A 142 -1.44 14.30 2.85
C GLY A 142 -1.34 14.08 1.35
N GLU A 143 -1.28 12.81 0.94
CA GLU A 143 -1.06 12.39 -0.46
C GLU A 143 -2.13 12.98 -1.40
N SER A 144 -3.39 12.90 -1.01
CA SER A 144 -4.52 13.34 -1.83
C SER A 144 -4.65 14.86 -1.94
N TYR A 145 -4.00 15.63 -1.06
CA TYR A 145 -4.01 17.09 -1.06
C TYR A 145 -2.85 17.69 -1.87
N ILE A 146 -1.71 17.00 -1.94
CA ILE A 146 -0.49 17.49 -2.61
C ILE A 146 -0.75 17.90 -4.08
N PRO A 147 -1.35 17.06 -4.95
CA PRO A 147 -1.62 17.45 -6.33
C PRO A 147 -2.59 18.62 -6.44
N LYS A 148 -3.62 18.65 -5.58
CA LYS A 148 -4.64 19.71 -5.58
C LYS A 148 -4.04 21.06 -5.23
N MET A 149 -3.13 21.09 -4.25
CA MET A 149 -2.47 22.33 -3.86
C MET A 149 -1.40 22.76 -4.86
N CYS A 150 -0.64 21.82 -5.42
CA CYS A 150 0.33 22.09 -6.48
C CYS A 150 -0.34 22.82 -7.66
N TYR A 151 -1.53 22.34 -8.07
CA TYR A 151 -2.35 22.99 -9.09
C TYR A 151 -2.88 24.36 -8.64
N ARG A 152 -3.49 24.44 -7.44
CA ARG A 152 -4.08 25.68 -6.92
C ARG A 152 -3.06 26.82 -6.78
N LEU A 153 -1.87 26.53 -6.28
CA LEU A 153 -0.81 27.51 -6.07
C LEU A 153 0.03 27.78 -7.33
N ASN A 154 -0.26 27.08 -8.43
CA ASN A 154 0.52 27.12 -9.67
C ASN A 154 2.04 26.99 -9.41
N THR A 155 2.39 26.02 -8.57
CA THR A 155 3.74 25.79 -8.08
C THR A 155 4.21 24.39 -8.44
N LYS A 156 5.47 24.06 -8.14
CA LYS A 156 6.04 22.73 -8.33
C LYS A 156 6.48 22.17 -7.00
N ILE A 157 6.52 20.85 -6.90
CA ILE A 157 7.05 20.15 -5.74
C ILE A 157 8.56 20.28 -5.76
N GLU A 158 9.14 20.83 -4.70
CA GLU A 158 10.57 21.01 -4.53
C GLU A 158 11.18 19.85 -3.73
N LYS A 159 10.50 19.44 -2.65
CA LYS A 159 10.93 18.35 -1.78
C LYS A 159 9.73 17.59 -1.24
N MET A 160 9.90 16.31 -0.96
CA MET A 160 8.97 15.62 -0.06
C MET A 160 9.69 14.93 1.09
N SER A 161 8.89 14.63 2.10
CA SER A 161 9.28 13.95 3.32
C SER A 161 8.07 13.19 3.88
N MET A 162 8.25 12.50 4.99
CA MET A 162 7.15 11.85 5.71
C MET A 162 7.09 12.39 7.15
N ILE A 163 5.92 12.24 7.76
CA ILE A 163 5.74 12.36 9.21
C ILE A 163 5.22 11.00 9.70
N PRO A 164 5.89 10.34 10.66
CA PRO A 164 7.22 10.70 11.21
C PRO A 164 8.32 10.69 10.13
N HIS A 165 9.43 11.41 10.38
CA HIS A 165 10.49 11.60 9.37
C HIS A 165 11.23 10.32 8.99
N TYR A 166 11.27 9.34 9.90
CA TYR A 166 11.88 8.03 9.72
C TYR A 166 10.98 6.94 10.30
N PRO A 167 9.87 6.59 9.63
CA PRO A 167 9.03 5.50 10.08
C PRO A 167 9.84 4.20 10.10
N LYS A 168 9.51 3.31 11.04
CA LYS A 168 10.10 1.98 11.11
C LYS A 168 9.58 1.16 9.94
N ALA A 169 10.46 0.73 9.05
CA ALA A 169 10.09 -0.24 8.02
C ALA A 169 9.62 -1.56 8.65
N ASN A 170 8.65 -2.22 8.03
CA ASN A 170 8.20 -3.53 8.47
C ASN A 170 9.36 -4.54 8.36
N ASP A 171 9.61 -5.29 9.44
CA ASP A 171 10.72 -6.25 9.50
C ASP A 171 10.60 -7.34 8.43
N GLU A 172 9.38 -7.75 8.04
CA GLU A 172 9.15 -8.68 6.93
C GLU A 172 9.44 -8.05 5.57
N ALA A 173 9.18 -6.76 5.39
CA ALA A 173 9.53 -6.05 4.15
C ALA A 173 11.05 -5.95 3.99
N VAL A 174 11.75 -5.67 5.10
CA VAL A 174 13.22 -5.65 5.15
C VAL A 174 13.79 -7.03 4.80
N LYS A 175 13.30 -8.11 5.44
CA LYS A 175 13.72 -9.49 5.14
C LYS A 175 13.46 -9.89 3.69
N ALA A 176 12.28 -9.56 3.15
CA ALA A 176 11.95 -9.87 1.76
C ALA A 176 12.95 -9.22 0.80
N ILE A 177 13.36 -7.98 1.09
CA ILE A 177 14.33 -7.28 0.27
C ILE A 177 15.74 -7.87 0.40
N TYR A 178 16.18 -8.21 1.61
CA TYR A 178 17.52 -8.80 1.82
C TYR A 178 17.73 -10.14 1.10
N HIS A 179 16.65 -10.88 0.83
CA HIS A 179 16.72 -12.20 0.21
C HIS A 179 16.25 -12.23 -1.26
N LEU A 180 16.02 -11.07 -1.87
CA LEU A 180 15.50 -11.00 -3.24
C LEU A 180 16.52 -11.50 -4.28
N THR A 181 16.00 -12.03 -5.39
CA THR A 181 16.78 -12.28 -6.61
C THR A 181 16.52 -11.20 -7.67
N LEU A 182 15.32 -10.61 -7.65
CA LEU A 182 14.92 -9.53 -8.55
C LEU A 182 14.04 -8.52 -7.82
N SER A 183 14.33 -7.23 -8.00
CA SER A 183 13.51 -6.13 -7.47
C SER A 183 12.85 -5.35 -8.61
N LEU A 184 11.55 -5.11 -8.51
CA LEU A 184 10.78 -4.22 -9.39
C LEU A 184 10.26 -3.04 -8.57
N LEU A 185 10.56 -1.83 -9.03
CA LEU A 185 10.10 -0.58 -8.42
C LEU A 185 8.96 -0.04 -9.31
N VAL A 186 7.73 -0.04 -8.79
CA VAL A 186 6.53 0.27 -9.57
C VAL A 186 5.76 1.40 -8.92
N GLN A 187 5.62 2.50 -9.66
CA GLN A 187 4.86 3.67 -9.23
C GLN A 187 5.22 4.09 -7.79
N ILE A 188 6.49 4.46 -7.62
CA ILE A 188 6.92 5.22 -6.47
C ILE A 188 6.65 6.67 -6.86
N SER A 189 5.58 7.27 -6.34
CA SER A 189 5.62 8.73 -6.17
C SER A 189 6.89 8.95 -5.34
N LEU A 190 7.96 9.48 -5.96
CA LEU A 190 9.37 9.77 -5.57
C LEU A 190 9.80 9.85 -4.07
N HIS A 191 9.09 9.22 -3.13
CA HIS A 191 9.04 9.55 -1.70
C HIS A 191 9.00 8.30 -0.81
N PHE A 192 9.39 7.13 -1.35
CA PHE A 192 9.75 5.97 -0.53
C PHE A 192 11.01 6.33 0.28
N ASN A 193 10.83 7.08 1.36
CA ASN A 193 11.90 7.50 2.26
C ASN A 193 12.02 6.51 3.42
N TYR A 194 12.35 5.26 3.07
CA TYR A 194 12.65 4.18 4.01
C TYR A 194 14.11 3.75 3.83
N PRO A 195 15.08 4.45 4.45
CA PRO A 195 16.49 4.12 4.30
C PRO A 195 16.80 2.66 4.65
N GLN A 196 16.00 2.05 5.55
CA GLN A 196 16.16 0.66 5.97
C GLN A 196 15.94 -0.35 4.83
N LEU A 197 15.16 0.01 3.80
CA LEU A 197 14.87 -0.86 2.65
C LEU A 197 15.95 -0.81 1.55
N PHE A 198 16.85 0.16 1.59
CA PHE A 198 17.85 0.37 0.53
C PHE A 198 19.30 0.28 1.03
N SER A 199 19.52 -0.01 2.31
CA SER A 199 20.84 -0.15 2.92
C SER A 199 21.73 -1.20 2.21
N TRP A 200 21.12 -2.23 1.63
CA TRP A 200 21.80 -3.28 0.85
C TRP A 200 22.42 -2.80 -0.47
N ARG A 201 21.98 -1.66 -1.04
CA ARG A 201 22.52 -1.14 -2.31
C ARG A 201 23.94 -0.58 -2.19
N ASN A 202 24.42 -0.35 -0.97
CA ASN A 202 25.73 0.19 -0.67
C ASN A 202 26.75 -0.90 -0.28
N GLN A 203 26.43 -2.18 -0.49
CA GLN A 203 27.31 -3.33 -0.29
C GLN A 203 27.58 -4.00 -1.64
#